data_AF-A0A0K3B6G0-F1
#
_entry.id   AF-A0A0K3B6G0-F1
#
_cell.length_a   1.000
_cell.length_b   1.000
_cell.length_c   1.000
_cell.angle_alpha   90.00
_cell.angle_beta   90.00
_cell.angle_gamma   90.00
#
_symmetry.space_group_name_H-M   'P 1'
#
loop_
_entity.id
_entity.type
_entity.pdbx_description
1 polymer ?
#
loop_
_entity_poly.entity_id
_entity_poly.type
_entity_poly.pdbx_seq_one_letter_code
_entity_poly.pdbx_strand_id
1 'polypeptide(L)' 'MSGAVGNCVEVATLESGDIAVRNSRFPNGPALIYTRAEMAAFLAGAKDGEFDDVLS' A
#
# COMPACT_ATOMS: atom_id res chain seq x y z
N MET A 1 21.01 17.88 -1.06
CA MET A 1 20.90 16.45 -1.43
C MET A 1 19.56 15.95 -0.94
N SER A 2 18.54 15.89 -1.81
CA SER A 2 17.28 15.24 -1.47
C SER A 2 17.40 13.80 -1.97
N GLY A 3 17.60 12.86 -1.05
CA GLY A 3 17.54 11.42 -1.34
C GLY A 3 16.11 10.97 -1.61
N ALA A 4 15.42 11.61 -2.55
CA ALA A 4 14.09 11.26 -3.00
C ALA A 4 14.22 10.42 -4.27
N VAL A 5 14.64 9.16 -4.10
CA VAL A 5 14.22 8.13 -5.06
C VAL A 5 12.72 8.01 -4.83
N GLY A 6 11.93 8.67 -5.68
CA GLY A 6 10.51 8.92 -5.49
C GLY A 6 9.76 7.67 -5.02
N ASN A 7 9.07 7.79 -3.89
CA ASN A 7 8.21 6.75 -3.34
C ASN A 7 7.30 6.23 -4.47
N CYS A 8 7.48 5.00 -4.95
CA CYS A 8 6.66 4.42 -6.03
C CYS A 8 5.22 4.10 -5.58
N VAL A 9 4.96 4.18 -4.27
CA VAL A 9 3.67 3.91 -3.64
C VAL A 9 3.35 5.03 -2.64
N GLU A 10 2.12 5.52 -2.70
CA GLU A 10 1.50 6.45 -1.78
C GLU A 10 0.38 5.75 -1.02
N VAL A 11 0.28 6.04 0.28
CA VAL A 11 -0.75 5.48 1.17
C VAL A 11 -1.43 6.63 1.91
N ALA A 12 -2.77 6.63 1.91
CA ALA A 12 -3.56 7.65 2.61
C ALA A 12 -4.77 7.03 3.31
N THR A 13 -5.07 7.49 4.52
CA THR A 13 -6.33 7.20 5.20
C THR A 13 -7.41 8.14 4.67
N LEU A 14 -8.52 7.57 4.21
CA LEU A 14 -9.70 8.30 3.77
C LEU A 14 -10.57 8.71 4.96
N GLU A 15 -11.44 9.69 4.74
CA GLU A 15 -12.41 10.15 5.74
C GLU A 15 -13.38 9.02 6.17
N SER A 16 -13.62 8.03 5.30
CA SER A 16 -14.40 6.81 5.61
C SER A 16 -13.68 5.86 6.58
N GLY A 17 -12.39 6.07 6.84
CA GLY A 17 -11.54 5.15 7.61
C GLY A 17 -10.86 4.07 6.77
N ASP A 18 -11.11 4.04 5.46
CA ASP A 18 -10.44 3.14 4.52
C ASP A 18 -9.03 3.63 4.17
N ILE A 19 -8.23 2.74 3.57
CA ILE A 19 -6.85 2.98 3.16
C ILE A 19 -6.78 3.00 1.63
N ALA A 20 -6.42 4.15 1.08
CA ALA A 20 -6.11 4.30 -0.33
C ALA A 20 -4.62 4.05 -0.59
N VAL A 21 -4.30 3.18 -1.54
CA VAL A 21 -2.95 2.89 -2.02
C VAL A 21 -2.86 3.24 -3.49
N ARG A 22 -1.90 4.07 -3.88
CA ARG A 22 -1.72 4.52 -5.27
C ARG A 22 -0.26 4.43 -5.70
N ASN A 23 -0.03 4.21 -6.99
CA ASN A 23 1.29 4.40 -7.58
C ASN A 23 1.57 5.88 -7.80
N SER A 24 2.54 6.42 -7.08
CA SER A 24 2.87 7.86 -7.09
C SER A 24 3.39 8.36 -8.45
N ARG A 25 3.81 7.47 -9.35
CA ARG A 25 4.16 7.82 -10.74
C ARG A 25 2.92 8.18 -11.57
N PHE A 26 1.74 7.82 -11.08
CA PHE A 26 0.44 8.12 -11.68
C PHE A 26 -0.46 8.81 -10.64
N PRO A 27 -0.18 10.08 -10.27
CA PRO A 27 -0.91 10.78 -9.20
C PRO A 27 -2.40 10.97 -9.50
N ASN A 28 -2.75 11.05 -10.80
CA ASN A 28 -4.13 11.10 -11.29
C ASN A 28 -4.68 9.70 -11.66
N GLY A 29 -3.89 8.65 -11.43
CA GLY A 29 -4.28 7.27 -11.66
C GLY A 29 -5.18 6.73 -10.55
N PRO A 30 -5.78 5.54 -10.76
CA PRO A 30 -6.66 4.93 -9.78
C PRO A 30 -5.91 4.57 -8.50
N ALA A 31 -6.59 4.72 -7.36
CA ALA A 31 -6.15 4.19 -6.08
C ALA A 31 -6.89 2.87 -5.78
N LEU A 32 -6.18 1.91 -5.21
CA LEU A 32 -6.77 0.72 -4.61
C LEU A 32 -7.26 1.08 -3.22
N ILE A 33 -8.54 0.81 -2.93
CA ILE A 33 -9.15 1.12 -1.64
C ILE A 33 -9.28 -0.18 -0.85
N TYR A 34 -8.70 -0.20 0.33
CA TYR A 34 -8.75 -1.31 1.26
C TYR A 34 -9.45 -0.88 2.53
N THR A 35 -10.26 -1.75 3.11
CA THR A 35 -10.73 -1.55 4.47
C THR A 35 -9.57 -1.62 5.45
N ARG A 36 -9.76 -1.04 6.63
CA ARG A 36 -8.75 -1.14 7.71
C ARG A 36 -8.47 -2.59 8.13
N ALA A 37 -9.49 -3.46 8.05
CA ALA A 37 -9.37 -4.87 8.40
C ALA A 37 -8.52 -5.63 7.37
N GLU A 38 -8.73 -5.39 6.07
CA GLU A 38 -7.92 -5.99 5.00
C GLU A 38 -6.46 -5.54 5.09
N MET A 39 -6.21 -4.25 5.35
CA MET A 39 -4.85 -3.75 5.49
C MET A 39 -4.15 -4.34 6.73
N ALA A 40 -4.88 -4.54 7.83
CA ALA A 40 -4.35 -5.19 9.03
C ALA A 40 -4.03 -6.68 8.77
N ALA A 41 -4.90 -7.40 8.08
CA ALA A 41 -4.68 -8.79 7.69
C ALA A 41 -3.47 -8.92 6.73
N PHE A 42 -3.38 -8.04 5.73
CA PHE A 42 -2.24 -7.99 4.82
C PHE A 42 -0.91 -7.80 5.57
N LEU A 43 -0.85 -6.84 6.50
CA LEU A 43 0.34 -6.61 7.32
C LEU A 43 0.68 -7.77 8.25
N ALA A 44 -0.32 -8.51 8.73
CA ALA A 44 -0.10 -9.71 9.53
C ALA A 44 0.50 -10.84 8.68
N GLY A 45 -0.11 -11.17 7.54
CA GLY A 45 0.40 -12.19 6.62
C GLY A 45 1.80 -11.84 6.08
N ALA A 46 2.06 -10.57 5.77
CA ALA A 46 3.38 -10.12 5.32
C ALA A 46 4.47 -10.28 6.39
N LYS A 47 4.12 -10.21 7.68
CA LYS A 47 5.06 -10.47 8.78
C LYS A 47 5.26 -11.96 9.03
N ASP A 48 4.24 -12.77 8.77
CA ASP A 48 4.26 -14.22 8.93
C ASP A 48 4.98 -14.94 7.78
N GLY A 49 5.23 -14.24 6.67
CA GLY A 49 5.85 -14.81 5.47
C GLY A 49 4.86 -15.48 4.51
N GLU A 50 3.56 -15.17 4.64
CA GLU A 50 2.51 -15.79 3.81
C GLU A 50 2.64 -15.48 2.31
N PHE A 51 3.47 -14.49 1.94
CA PHE A 51 3.71 -14.09 0.57
C PHE A 51 5.11 -14.48 0.03
N ASP A 52 5.90 -15.28 0.77
CA ASP A 52 7.24 -15.68 0.31
C ASP A 52 7.21 -16.46 -1.02
N ASP A 53 6.15 -17.24 -1.29
CA ASP A 53 5.94 -17.93 -2.57
C ASP A 53 5.87 -16.99 -3.78
N VAL A 54 5.53 -15.69 -3.58
CA VAL A 54 5.53 -14.69 -4.68
C VAL A 54 6.93 -14.45 -5.24
N LEU A 55 7.97 -14.81 -4.48
CA LEU A 55 9.37 -14.67 -4.86
C LEU A 55 9.96 -15.94 -5.49
N SER A 56 9.19 -17.03 -5.58
CA SER A 56 9.61 -18.28 -6.24
C SER A 56 9.61 -18.18 -7.77
#